data_AF-A0A7Y6CXB9-F1
#
_entry.id   AF-A0A7Y6CXB9-F1
#
_cell.length_a   1.000
_cell.length_b   1.000
_cell.length_c   1.000
_cell.angle_alpha   90.00
_cell.angle_beta   90.00
_cell.angle_gamma   90.00
#
_symmetry.space_group_name_H-M   'P 1'
#
loop_
_entity.id
_entity.type
_entity.pdbx_description
1 polymer ?
#
loop_
_entity_poly.entity_id
_entity_poly.type
_entity_poly.pdbx_seq_one_letter_code
_entity_poly.pdbx_strand_id
1 'polypeptide(L)'
;MQAQRVPQWLRRDILVFDWWVRNDDRNLTQLGGNPNLLWDTSRAQLVVIDHNAAFSMDFSASDFLQTHIFAAEWVGIVEDWIHRSHYQQRLANAYAMWEEALASCPPSWFWADFGVPAQFDPEAVGLALRRFDQPDFWDLAP
;
A
#
# COMPACT_ATOMS: atom_id res chain seq x y z
N MET A 1 -7.86 19.07 9.63
CA MET A 1 -7.75 17.60 9.84
C MET A 1 -6.30 17.27 10.17
N GLN A 2 -6.01 16.46 11.19
CA GLN A 2 -4.61 16.14 11.60
C GLN A 2 -3.77 15.52 10.46
N ALA A 3 -4.42 14.85 9.50
CA ALA A 3 -3.80 14.31 8.29
C ALA A 3 -3.06 15.35 7.42
N GLN A 4 -3.51 16.63 7.42
CA GLN A 4 -2.84 17.71 6.68
C GLN A 4 -1.50 18.14 7.30
N ARG A 5 -1.23 17.75 8.55
CA ARG A 5 0.07 17.99 9.21
C ARG A 5 1.13 16.99 8.78
N VAL A 6 0.73 15.90 8.14
CA VAL A 6 1.65 14.91 7.58
C VAL A 6 2.36 15.54 6.37
N PRO A 7 3.70 15.58 6.35
CA PRO A 7 4.44 16.10 5.20
C PRO A 7 4.00 15.44 3.89
N GLN A 8 3.92 16.23 2.83
CA GLN A 8 3.43 15.75 1.53
C GLN A 8 4.17 14.51 1.03
N TRP A 9 5.50 14.49 1.13
CA TRP A 9 6.32 13.34 0.72
C TRP A 9 5.90 12.05 1.45
N LEU A 10 5.56 12.13 2.74
CA LEU A 10 5.15 10.95 3.51
C LEU A 10 3.73 10.51 3.13
N ARG A 11 2.83 11.46 2.81
CA ARG A 11 1.49 11.16 2.29
C ARG A 11 1.57 10.42 0.96
N ARG A 12 2.47 10.85 0.07
CA ARG A 12 2.73 10.19 -1.23
C ARG A 12 3.35 8.81 -1.06
N ASP A 13 4.33 8.68 -0.15
CA ASP A 13 4.96 7.39 0.16
C ASP A 13 3.94 6.35 0.64
N ILE A 14 3.05 6.74 1.55
CA ILE A 14 1.98 5.86 2.06
C ILE A 14 1.00 5.51 0.94
N LEU A 15 0.51 6.52 0.19
CA LEU A 15 -0.42 6.29 -0.91
C LEU A 15 0.11 5.31 -1.96
N VAL A 16 1.36 5.48 -2.40
CA VAL A 16 1.97 4.59 -3.41
C VAL A 16 2.22 3.21 -2.83
N PHE A 17 2.63 3.12 -1.57
CA PHE A 17 2.81 1.84 -0.91
C PHE A 17 1.48 1.06 -0.84
N ASP A 18 0.41 1.67 -0.32
CA ASP A 18 -0.89 1.02 -0.20
C ASP A 18 -1.49 0.68 -1.57
N TRP A 19 -1.29 1.52 -2.59
CA TRP A 19 -1.64 1.23 -3.98
C TRP A 19 -0.90 -0.02 -4.51
N TRP A 20 0.42 -0.08 -4.27
CA TRP A 20 1.26 -1.17 -4.74
C TRP A 20 0.85 -2.51 -4.13
N VAL A 21 0.67 -2.53 -2.80
CA VAL A 21 0.30 -3.74 -2.06
C VAL A 21 -1.20 -4.02 -2.09
N ARG A 22 -2.03 -3.20 -2.74
CA ARG A 22 -3.50 -3.32 -2.76
C ARG A 22 -4.13 -3.30 -1.36
N ASN A 23 -3.76 -2.32 -0.54
CA ASN A 23 -4.35 -2.08 0.78
C ASN A 23 -5.39 -0.97 0.70
N ASP A 24 -6.67 -1.33 0.57
CA ASP A 24 -7.80 -0.40 0.53
C ASP A 24 -8.42 -0.10 1.92
N ASP A 25 -7.91 -0.72 2.99
CA ASP A 25 -8.36 -0.47 4.35
C ASP A 25 -7.76 0.82 4.96
N ARG A 26 -7.03 1.63 4.18
CA ARG A 26 -6.53 2.96 4.62
C ARG A 26 -7.44 4.10 4.18
N ASN A 27 -8.69 4.05 4.59
CA ASN A 27 -9.73 4.97 4.13
C ASN A 27 -10.09 6.06 5.16
N LEU A 28 -10.47 7.24 4.67
CA LEU A 28 -11.06 8.31 5.48
C LEU A 28 -12.00 9.18 4.64
N THR A 29 -13.30 9.09 4.92
CA THR A 29 -14.35 9.86 4.24
C THR A 29 -15.00 10.88 5.18
N GLN A 30 -15.97 11.64 4.68
CA GLN A 30 -16.78 12.55 5.51
C GLN A 30 -17.61 11.83 6.58
N LEU A 31 -17.92 10.54 6.36
CA LEU A 31 -18.67 9.71 7.30
C LEU A 31 -17.75 8.97 8.31
N GLY A 32 -16.44 9.20 8.23
CA GLY A 32 -15.42 8.44 8.96
C GLY A 32 -14.69 7.46 8.05
N GLY A 33 -13.93 6.56 8.65
CA GLY A 33 -13.15 5.54 7.96
C GLY A 33 -12.13 4.91 8.90
N ASN A 34 -11.33 4.00 8.36
CA ASN A 34 -10.24 3.36 9.07
C ASN A 34 -8.89 3.87 8.56
N PRO A 35 -8.34 4.98 9.09
CA PRO A 35 -7.08 5.47 8.57
C PRO A 35 -5.89 4.57 8.94
N ASN A 36 -6.00 3.72 9.98
CA ASN A 36 -4.87 2.89 10.45
C ASN A 36 -3.55 3.69 10.62
N LEU A 37 -3.68 4.94 11.07
CA LEU A 37 -2.60 5.89 11.27
C LEU A 37 -2.67 6.46 12.68
N LEU A 38 -1.55 6.38 13.41
CA LEU A 38 -1.41 6.96 14.74
C LEU A 38 -0.39 8.10 14.70
N TRP A 39 -0.65 9.17 15.47
CA TRP A 39 0.32 10.25 15.65
C TRP A 39 1.06 10.09 16.97
N ASP A 40 2.36 9.80 16.91
CA ASP A 40 3.24 9.83 18.07
C ASP A 40 3.59 11.28 18.40
N THR A 41 2.97 11.81 19.46
CA THR A 41 3.19 13.18 19.94
C THR A 41 4.58 13.40 20.51
N SER A 42 5.23 12.36 21.05
CA SER A 42 6.56 12.47 21.66
C SER A 42 7.66 12.61 20.61
N ARG A 43 7.49 11.94 19.47
CA ARG A 43 8.44 11.96 18.34
C ARG A 43 8.02 12.90 17.22
N ALA A 44 6.80 13.44 17.28
CA ALA A 44 6.16 14.20 16.22
C ALA A 44 6.18 13.44 14.88
N GLN A 45 5.83 12.15 14.93
CA GLN A 45 5.92 11.23 13.80
C GLN A 45 4.61 10.49 13.58
N LEU A 46 4.36 10.14 12.33
CA LEU A 46 3.25 9.28 11.93
C LEU A 46 3.69 7.82 12.05
N VAL A 47 2.86 7.00 12.69
CA VAL A 47 3.04 5.56 12.77
C VAL A 47 1.96 4.91 11.91
N VAL A 48 2.41 4.14 10.92
CA VAL A 48 1.55 3.40 10.01
C VAL A 48 1.36 1.99 10.57
N ILE A 49 0.12 1.60 10.82
CA ILE A 49 -0.22 0.31 11.41
C ILE A 49 -1.19 -0.45 10.51
N ASP A 50 -1.46 -1.68 10.93
CA ASP A 50 -2.51 -2.56 10.41
C ASP A 50 -2.49 -2.77 8.89
N HIS A 51 -1.63 -3.69 8.44
CA HIS A 51 -1.47 -4.07 7.04
C HIS A 51 -2.06 -5.46 6.76
N ASN A 52 -2.92 -5.97 7.64
CA ASN A 52 -3.51 -7.30 7.54
C ASN A 52 -4.42 -7.47 6.30
N ALA A 53 -4.99 -6.38 5.80
CA ALA A 53 -5.84 -6.35 4.60
C ALA A 53 -5.07 -6.07 3.30
N ALA A 54 -3.73 -6.05 3.34
CA ALA A 54 -2.93 -5.94 2.12
C ALA A 54 -3.11 -7.17 1.22
N PHE A 55 -2.83 -6.97 -0.06
CA PHE A 55 -2.92 -7.96 -1.13
C PHE A 55 -4.35 -8.43 -1.44
N SER A 56 -5.34 -7.56 -1.21
CA SER A 56 -6.74 -7.85 -1.51
C SER A 56 -6.94 -8.29 -2.97
N MET A 57 -7.62 -9.43 -3.18
CA MET A 57 -8.01 -9.92 -4.50
C MET A 57 -9.16 -9.11 -5.09
N ASP A 58 -10.00 -8.54 -4.23
CA ASP A 58 -11.18 -7.75 -4.60
C ASP A 58 -10.86 -6.24 -4.69
N PHE A 59 -9.58 -5.88 -4.77
CA PHE A 59 -9.12 -4.50 -4.81
C PHE A 59 -9.73 -3.70 -5.96
N SER A 60 -10.38 -2.60 -5.62
CA SER A 60 -10.97 -1.65 -6.56
C SER A 60 -10.14 -0.36 -6.62
N ALA A 61 -9.48 -0.12 -7.77
CA ALA A 61 -8.70 1.09 -7.99
C ALA A 61 -9.55 2.37 -7.84
N SER A 62 -10.79 2.32 -8.31
CA SER A 62 -11.75 3.42 -8.20
C SER A 62 -12.08 3.71 -6.74
N ASP A 63 -12.44 2.68 -5.95
CA ASP A 63 -12.81 2.88 -4.55
C ASP A 63 -11.60 3.31 -3.71
N PHE A 64 -10.42 2.77 -4.01
CA PHE A 64 -9.17 3.18 -3.38
C PHE A 64 -8.92 4.69 -3.58
N LEU A 65 -8.97 5.19 -4.82
CA LEU A 65 -8.73 6.61 -5.09
C LEU A 65 -9.87 7.53 -4.63
N GLN A 66 -11.07 7.00 -4.40
CA GLN A 66 -12.17 7.78 -3.83
C GLN A 66 -12.10 7.88 -2.30
N THR A 67 -11.56 6.87 -1.63
CA THR A 67 -11.70 6.73 -0.17
C THR A 67 -10.38 6.83 0.59
N HIS A 68 -9.24 6.59 -0.06
CA HIS A 68 -7.94 6.63 0.61
C HIS A 68 -7.64 8.01 1.19
N ILE A 69 -7.17 8.05 2.44
CA ILE A 69 -6.96 9.29 3.21
C ILE A 69 -6.06 10.32 2.49
N PHE A 70 -5.14 9.85 1.66
CA PHE A 70 -4.21 10.68 0.89
C PHE A 70 -4.46 10.70 -0.63
N ALA A 71 -5.63 10.23 -1.09
CA ALA A 71 -5.93 10.13 -2.53
C ALA A 71 -5.73 11.43 -3.32
N ALA A 72 -5.92 12.59 -2.69
CA ALA A 72 -5.69 13.90 -3.30
C ALA A 72 -4.25 14.10 -3.83
N GLU A 73 -3.28 13.32 -3.36
CA GLU A 73 -1.90 13.39 -3.85
C GLU A 73 -1.68 12.62 -5.17
N TRP A 74 -2.60 11.72 -5.56
CA TRP A 74 -2.41 10.81 -6.69
C TRP A 74 -2.11 11.54 -8.00
N VAL A 75 -2.93 12.54 -8.36
CA VAL A 75 -2.77 13.34 -9.58
C VAL A 75 -1.36 13.96 -9.66
N GLY A 76 -0.87 14.52 -8.54
CA GLY A 76 0.46 15.13 -8.49
C GLY A 76 1.62 14.15 -8.52
N ILE A 77 1.37 12.84 -8.36
CA ILE A 77 2.36 11.78 -8.55
C ILE A 77 2.34 11.32 -10.01
N VAL A 78 1.15 11.05 -10.55
CA VAL A 78 1.03 10.53 -11.92
C VAL A 78 1.35 11.61 -12.95
N GLU A 79 1.03 12.88 -12.77
CA GLU A 79 1.38 13.88 -13.79
C GLU A 79 2.89 14.18 -13.88
N ASP A 80 3.68 13.72 -12.89
CA ASP A 80 5.12 13.95 -12.83
C ASP A 80 5.93 12.68 -13.11
N TRP A 81 6.55 12.64 -14.29
CA TRP A 81 7.42 11.56 -14.74
C TRP A 81 8.61 11.29 -13.81
N ILE A 82 9.13 12.31 -13.11
CA ILE A 82 10.23 12.17 -12.15
C ILE A 82 9.73 11.40 -10.93
N HIS A 83 8.53 11.73 -10.44
CA HIS A 83 7.92 11.00 -9.31
C HIS A 83 7.58 9.56 -9.68
N ARG A 84 7.00 9.30 -10.86
CA ARG A 84 6.75 7.93 -11.34
C ARG A 84 8.05 7.11 -11.37
N SER A 85 9.10 7.65 -11.98
CA SER A 85 10.40 6.97 -12.07
C SER A 85 11.01 6.73 -10.69
N HIS A 86 10.93 7.71 -9.79
CA HIS A 86 11.40 7.58 -8.40
C HIS A 86 10.71 6.42 -7.67
N TYR A 87 9.38 6.35 -7.75
CA TYR A 87 8.63 5.28 -7.09
C TYR A 87 8.84 3.93 -7.78
N GLN A 88 8.87 3.87 -9.11
CA GLN A 88 9.15 2.64 -9.84
C GLN A 88 10.49 2.02 -9.40
N GLN A 89 11.54 2.83 -9.24
CA GLN A 89 12.83 2.34 -8.73
C GLN A 89 12.75 1.86 -7.27
N ARG A 90 12.04 2.58 -6.40
CA ARG A 90 11.85 2.16 -4.99
C ARG A 90 11.11 0.84 -4.88
N LEU A 91 10.03 0.68 -5.65
CA LEU A 91 9.23 -0.54 -5.70
C LEU A 91 10.04 -1.69 -6.29
N ALA A 92 10.83 -1.46 -7.34
CA ALA A 92 11.74 -2.46 -7.90
C ALA A 92 12.78 -2.94 -6.87
N ASN A 93 13.39 -2.02 -6.13
CA ASN A 93 14.36 -2.36 -5.08
C ASN A 93 13.71 -3.18 -3.95
N ALA A 94 12.48 -2.83 -3.54
CA ALA A 94 11.74 -3.58 -2.53
C ALA A 94 11.33 -4.97 -3.05
N TYR A 95 10.83 -5.04 -4.28
CA TYR A 95 10.43 -6.30 -4.91
C TYR A 95 11.60 -7.27 -5.12
N ALA A 96 12.82 -6.76 -5.35
CA ALA A 96 14.02 -7.59 -5.44
C ALA A 96 14.28 -8.41 -4.16
N MET A 97 13.74 -7.98 -3.01
CA MET A 97 13.83 -8.69 -1.73
C MET A 97 12.66 -9.66 -1.48
N TRP A 98 11.69 -9.77 -2.41
CA TRP A 98 10.47 -10.56 -2.21
C TRP A 98 10.76 -12.02 -1.84
N GLU A 99 11.58 -12.71 -2.62
CA GLU A 99 11.91 -14.12 -2.38
C GLU A 99 12.60 -14.33 -1.02
N GLU A 100 13.51 -13.42 -0.65
CA GLU A 100 14.20 -13.47 0.65
C GLU A 100 13.22 -13.20 1.80
N ALA A 101 12.35 -12.19 1.67
CA ALA A 101 11.33 -11.88 2.65
C ALA A 101 10.39 -13.08 2.86
N LEU A 102 9.96 -13.71 1.77
CA LEU A 102 9.09 -14.88 1.80
C LEU A 102 9.77 -16.09 2.47
N ALA A 103 11.05 -16.33 2.15
CA ALA A 103 11.84 -17.39 2.77
C ALA A 103 12.12 -17.13 4.27
N SER A 104 12.11 -15.86 4.69
CA SER A 104 12.28 -15.48 6.09
C SER A 104 11.01 -15.65 6.94
N CYS A 105 9.84 -15.83 6.32
CA CYS A 105 8.59 -16.00 7.03
C CYS A 105 8.60 -17.29 7.87
N PRO A 106 8.20 -17.24 9.16
CA PRO A 106 8.02 -18.44 9.96
C PRO A 106 7.06 -19.42 9.28
N PRO A 107 7.36 -20.73 9.22
CA PRO A 107 6.48 -21.72 8.61
C PRO A 107 5.04 -21.70 9.17
N SER A 108 4.88 -21.33 10.44
CA SER A 108 3.58 -21.21 11.09
C SER A 108 2.68 -20.12 10.50
N TRP A 109 3.23 -19.12 9.79
CA TRP A 109 2.42 -18.04 9.21
C TRP A 109 1.62 -18.49 7.98
N PHE A 110 1.98 -19.62 7.38
CA PHE A 110 1.24 -20.21 6.25
C PHE A 110 0.02 -21.02 6.70
N TRP A 111 -0.30 -21.02 8.00
CA TRP A 111 -1.41 -21.76 8.58
C TRP A 111 -2.23 -20.84 9.48
N ALA A 112 -3.54 -20.78 9.25
CA ALA A 112 -4.46 -20.05 10.12
C ALA A 112 -4.85 -20.85 11.37
N ASP A 113 -4.88 -22.18 11.25
CA ASP A 113 -5.13 -23.13 12.33
C ASP A 113 -4.57 -24.51 11.96
N PHE A 114 -4.70 -25.50 12.83
CA PHE A 114 -4.27 -26.88 12.59
C PHE A 114 -4.92 -27.46 11.34
N GLY A 115 -4.12 -27.66 10.30
CA GLY A 115 -4.57 -28.20 9.01
C GLY A 115 -5.35 -27.21 8.15
N VAL A 116 -5.46 -25.94 8.55
CA VAL A 116 -6.13 -24.87 7.79
C VAL A 116 -5.07 -23.90 7.24
N PRO A 117 -4.82 -23.88 5.92
CA PRO A 117 -3.89 -22.93 5.31
C PRO A 117 -4.32 -21.48 5.56
N ALA A 118 -3.34 -20.58 5.69
CA ALA A 118 -3.61 -19.15 5.68
C ALA A 118 -4.18 -18.73 4.32
N GLN A 119 -5.00 -17.67 4.30
CA GLN A 119 -5.49 -17.04 3.07
C GLN A 119 -4.39 -16.18 2.44
N PHE A 120 -3.30 -16.81 2.06
CA PHE A 120 -2.13 -16.15 1.48
C PHE A 120 -1.56 -17.04 0.39
N ASP A 121 -1.65 -16.57 -0.85
CA ASP A 121 -1.08 -17.21 -2.04
C ASP A 121 0.18 -16.43 -2.46
N PRO A 122 1.39 -16.93 -2.18
CA PRO A 122 2.62 -16.20 -2.48
C PRO A 122 2.84 -15.95 -3.96
N GLU A 123 2.37 -16.85 -4.84
CA GLU A 123 2.54 -16.69 -6.28
C GLU A 123 1.64 -15.56 -6.79
N ALA A 124 0.36 -15.58 -6.40
CA ALA A 124 -0.58 -14.52 -6.76
C ALA A 124 -0.15 -13.16 -6.21
N VAL A 125 0.33 -13.10 -4.96
CA VAL A 125 0.84 -11.87 -4.34
C VAL A 125 2.10 -11.38 -5.07
N GLY A 126 3.04 -12.27 -5.38
CA GLY A 126 4.24 -11.93 -6.15
C GLY A 126 3.92 -11.34 -7.53
N LEU A 127 2.95 -11.91 -8.23
CA LEU A 127 2.44 -11.38 -9.50
C LEU A 127 1.76 -10.01 -9.32
N ALA A 128 0.95 -9.84 -8.28
CA ALA A 128 0.30 -8.57 -7.97
C ALA A 128 1.32 -7.46 -7.64
N LEU A 129 2.42 -7.80 -6.97
CA LEU A 129 3.51 -6.88 -6.67
C LEU A 129 4.31 -6.50 -7.93
N ARG A 130 4.52 -7.40 -8.90
CA ARG A 130 5.20 -7.06 -10.17
C ARG A 130 4.50 -6.01 -11.02
N ARG A 131 3.24 -5.68 -10.71
CA ARG A 131 2.48 -4.67 -11.46
C ARG A 131 3.17 -3.31 -11.54
N PHE A 132 4.07 -2.96 -10.60
CA PHE A 132 4.81 -1.68 -10.67
C PHE A 132 5.58 -1.48 -11.98
N ASP A 133 5.93 -2.57 -12.67
CA ASP A 133 6.68 -2.57 -13.93
C ASP A 133 5.76 -2.57 -15.18
N GLN A 134 4.44 -2.61 -14.98
CA GLN A 134 3.49 -2.57 -16.08
C GLN A 134 3.16 -1.12 -16.46
N PRO A 135 2.99 -0.81 -17.76
CA PRO A 135 2.68 0.55 -18.21
C PRO A 135 1.42 1.13 -17.56
N ASP A 136 0.41 0.30 -17.35
CA ASP A 136 -0.90 0.68 -16.83
C ASP A 136 -0.92 0.89 -15.30
N PHE A 137 0.16 0.58 -14.58
CA PHE A 137 0.23 0.72 -13.12
C PHE A 137 -0.12 2.13 -12.63
N TRP A 138 0.24 3.14 -13.42
CA TRP A 138 -0.01 4.55 -13.14
C TRP A 138 -1.25 5.10 -13.85
N ASP A 139 -1.82 4.34 -14.79
CA ASP A 139 -2.91 4.79 -15.66
C ASP A 139 -4.30 4.47 -15.09
N LEU A 140 -4.37 3.70 -14.00
CA LEU A 140 -5.60 3.24 -13.34
C LEU A 140 -6.27 4.31 -12.44
N ALA A 141 -6.13 5.59 -12.80
CA ALA A 141 -7.01 6.63 -12.29
C ALA A 141 -8.31 6.65 -13.12
N PRO A 142 -9.49 6.91 -12.51
CA PRO A 142 -10.74 7.07 -13.24
C PRO A 142 -10.72 8.24 -14.24
#